data_AF-A0A2E9Z4P4-F1
#
_entry.id   AF-A0A2E9Z4P4-F1
#
_cell.length_a   1.000
_cell.length_b   1.000
_cell.length_c   1.000
_cell.angle_alpha   90.00
_cell.angle_beta   90.00
_cell.angle_gamma   90.00
#
_symmetry.space_group_name_H-M   'P 1'
#
loop_
_entity.id
_entity.type
_entity.pdbx_description
1 polymer ?
#
loop_
_entity_poly.entity_id
_entity_poly.type
_entity_poly.pdbx_seq_one_letter_code
_entity_poly.pdbx_strand_id
1 'polypeptide(L)'
;MVKGFRIIERRQPTSWDEAMKWADKMSDQRFAGFTDWRVPTVAEYRAIYNPKRTKLAYDSKRKFPVGYPEVFPGGGGYGFWSNEQVGDKNAKYVFFCGRI
;
A
#
# COMPACT_ATOMS: atom_id res chain seq x y z
N MET A 1 -12.79 -0.09 1.78
CA MET A 1 -12.01 -1.30 1.43
C MET A 1 -12.03 -2.24 2.64
N VAL A 2 -12.88 -3.27 2.64
CA VAL A 2 -13.06 -4.19 3.79
C VAL A 2 -12.16 -5.44 3.67
N LYS A 3 -11.56 -5.67 2.49
CA LYS A 3 -10.69 -6.82 2.19
C LYS A 3 -9.26 -6.38 1.85
N GLY A 4 -8.58 -5.68 2.77
CA GLY A 4 -7.13 -5.41 2.65
C GLY A 4 -6.31 -6.47 3.40
N PHE A 5 -5.06 -6.74 2.97
CA PHE A 5 -4.16 -7.71 3.62
C PHE A 5 -4.17 -7.57 5.15
N ARG A 6 -3.93 -6.36 5.67
CA ARG A 6 -3.90 -6.10 7.12
C ARG A 6 -5.22 -6.36 7.84
N ILE A 7 -6.34 -6.20 7.15
CA ILE A 7 -7.68 -6.40 7.72
C ILE A 7 -8.00 -7.90 7.75
N ILE A 8 -7.65 -8.62 6.69
CA ILE A 8 -7.92 -10.07 6.54
C ILE A 8 -6.93 -10.89 7.38
N GLU A 9 -5.64 -10.70 7.13
CA GLU A 9 -4.56 -11.49 7.72
C GLU A 9 -4.14 -10.99 9.11
N ARG A 10 -4.70 -9.86 9.57
CA ARG A 10 -4.43 -9.23 10.88
C ARG A 10 -2.93 -8.94 11.15
N ARG A 11 -2.13 -8.86 10.10
CA ARG A 11 -0.68 -8.56 10.13
C ARG A 11 -0.24 -7.83 8.87
N GLN A 12 1.04 -7.50 8.78
CA GLN A 12 1.64 -6.94 7.56
C GLN A 12 2.39 -8.04 6.80
N PRO A 13 2.55 -7.93 5.46
CA PRO A 13 3.41 -8.84 4.74
C PRO A 13 4.85 -8.68 5.24
N THR A 14 5.54 -9.79 5.46
CA THR A 14 6.91 -9.84 6.01
C THR A 14 7.98 -9.79 4.93
N SER A 15 7.61 -10.06 3.67
CA SER A 15 8.51 -9.99 2.51
C SER A 15 7.84 -9.36 1.28
N TRP A 16 8.68 -8.98 0.31
CA TRP A 16 8.21 -8.49 -0.99
C TRP A 16 7.47 -9.59 -1.78
N ASP A 17 8.00 -10.81 -1.79
CA ASP A 17 7.36 -11.95 -2.44
C ASP A 17 5.97 -12.23 -1.87
N GLU A 18 5.80 -12.08 -0.55
CA GLU A 18 4.50 -12.24 0.08
C GLU A 18 3.51 -11.16 -0.39
N ALA A 19 3.97 -9.92 -0.57
CA ALA A 19 3.14 -8.86 -1.11
C ALA A 19 2.73 -9.12 -2.56
N MET A 20 3.62 -9.67 -3.39
CA MET A 20 3.28 -10.06 -4.78
C MET A 20 2.27 -11.20 -4.81
N LYS A 21 2.53 -12.28 -4.06
CA LYS A 21 1.61 -13.44 -3.94
C LYS A 21 0.23 -13.06 -3.42
N TRP A 22 0.13 -12.01 -2.61
CA TRP A 22 -1.17 -11.51 -2.19
C TRP A 22 -2.00 -10.97 -3.35
N ALA A 23 -1.37 -10.24 -4.29
CA ALA A 23 -2.07 -9.74 -5.47
C ALA A 23 -2.55 -10.90 -6.34
N ASP A 24 -1.72 -11.92 -6.55
CA ASP A 24 -2.09 -13.15 -7.26
C ASP A 24 -3.29 -13.84 -6.59
N LYS A 25 -3.27 -13.98 -5.25
CA LYS A 25 -4.40 -14.52 -4.49
C LYS A 25 -5.69 -13.72 -4.70
N MET A 26 -5.62 -12.39 -4.79
CA MET A 26 -6.81 -11.55 -5.05
C MET A 26 -7.33 -11.73 -6.48
N SER A 27 -6.43 -11.88 -7.45
CA SER A 27 -6.76 -12.20 -8.85
C SER A 27 -7.46 -13.55 -8.98
N ASP A 28 -6.92 -14.60 -8.35
CA ASP A 28 -7.52 -15.94 -8.35
C ASP A 28 -8.90 -15.96 -7.72
N GLN A 29 -9.10 -15.17 -6.67
CA GLN A 29 -10.39 -15.02 -5.98
C GLN A 29 -11.38 -14.12 -6.71
N ARG A 30 -11.01 -13.54 -7.86
CA ARG A 30 -11.82 -12.54 -8.58
C ARG A 30 -12.29 -11.42 -7.66
N PHE A 31 -11.41 -10.94 -6.79
CA PHE A 31 -11.79 -9.96 -5.78
C PHE A 31 -12.36 -8.69 -6.44
N ALA A 32 -13.52 -8.25 -5.96
CA ALA A 32 -14.30 -7.16 -6.55
C ALA A 32 -14.62 -7.32 -8.06
N GLY A 33 -14.60 -8.56 -8.59
CA GLY A 33 -14.86 -8.86 -9.99
C GLY A 33 -13.65 -8.79 -10.92
N PHE A 34 -12.45 -8.49 -10.40
CA PHE A 34 -11.23 -8.32 -11.19
C PHE A 34 -10.25 -9.48 -11.04
N THR A 35 -9.51 -9.79 -12.09
CA THR A 35 -8.52 -10.89 -12.18
C THR A 35 -7.10 -10.40 -12.44
N ASP A 36 -6.88 -9.09 -12.44
CA ASP A 36 -5.64 -8.41 -12.82
C ASP A 36 -5.08 -7.57 -11.66
N TRP A 37 -5.34 -8.01 -10.43
CA TRP A 37 -4.75 -7.39 -9.24
C TRP A 37 -3.23 -7.51 -9.28
N ARG A 38 -2.58 -6.39 -9.01
CA ARG A 38 -1.12 -6.29 -8.91
C ARG A 38 -0.73 -5.29 -7.84
N VAL A 39 0.51 -5.39 -7.39
CA VAL A 39 1.10 -4.33 -6.57
C VAL A 39 1.50 -3.15 -7.48
N PRO A 40 1.19 -1.89 -7.11
CA PRO A 40 1.56 -0.72 -7.90
C PRO A 40 3.07 -0.50 -8.05
N THR A 41 3.46 0.22 -9.10
CA THR A 41 4.82 0.76 -9.29
C THR A 41 5.05 1.98 -8.38
N VAL A 42 6.30 2.39 -8.20
CA VAL A 42 6.68 3.63 -7.51
C VAL A 42 6.04 4.85 -8.17
N ALA A 43 6.02 4.88 -9.51
CA ALA A 43 5.44 5.99 -10.27
C ALA A 43 3.92 6.12 -10.03
N GLU A 44 3.20 5.00 -10.00
CA GLU A 44 1.76 4.97 -9.75
C GLU A 44 1.42 5.41 -8.32
N TYR A 45 2.18 4.94 -7.34
CA TYR A 45 2.03 5.42 -5.96
C TYR A 45 2.23 6.94 -5.87
N ARG A 46 3.25 7.48 -6.56
CA ARG A 46 3.51 8.93 -6.57
C ARG A 46 2.40 9.71 -7.26
N ALA A 47 1.80 9.17 -8.31
CA ALA A 47 0.73 9.83 -9.05
C ALA A 47 -0.52 10.06 -8.19
N ILE A 48 -0.81 9.16 -7.25
CA ILE A 48 -1.99 9.28 -6.36
C ILE A 48 -1.67 9.97 -5.03
N TYR A 49 -0.39 10.15 -4.68
CA TYR A 49 0.02 10.76 -3.42
C TYR A 49 -0.46 12.22 -3.33
N ASN A 50 -1.11 12.58 -2.22
CA ASN A 50 -1.57 13.95 -1.98
C ASN A 50 -1.10 14.48 -0.61
N PRO A 51 -0.07 15.36 -0.58
CA PRO A 51 0.47 15.91 0.67
C PRO A 51 -0.47 16.90 1.36
N LYS A 52 -1.45 17.46 0.65
CA LYS A 52 -2.43 18.40 1.24
C LYS A 52 -3.50 17.67 2.07
N ARG A 53 -3.68 16.36 1.84
CA ARG A 53 -4.62 15.52 2.60
C ARG A 53 -3.87 14.72 3.65
N THR A 54 -3.13 15.44 4.48
CA THR A 54 -2.36 14.85 5.57
C THR A 54 -3.28 14.43 6.72
N LYS A 55 -3.29 13.15 7.07
CA LYS A 55 -4.08 12.57 8.19
C LYS A 55 -3.22 11.60 9.01
N LEU A 56 -3.73 11.19 10.16
CA LEU A 56 -3.10 10.12 10.95
C LEU A 56 -3.23 8.78 10.23
N ALA A 57 -2.16 7.99 10.30
CA ALA A 57 -2.19 6.61 9.82
C ALA A 57 -2.66 5.65 10.91
N TYR A 58 -2.60 4.36 10.61
CA TYR A 58 -3.19 3.30 11.44
C TYR A 58 -2.75 3.29 12.91
N ASP A 59 -1.56 3.80 13.26
CA ASP A 59 -1.02 3.81 14.63
C ASP A 59 -1.30 5.12 15.40
N SER A 60 -2.02 6.06 14.78
CA SER A 60 -2.39 7.36 15.36
C SER A 60 -1.23 8.26 15.82
N LYS A 61 0.02 7.99 15.42
CA LYS A 61 1.16 8.83 15.79
C LYS A 61 1.17 10.15 15.03
N ARG A 62 1.10 11.27 15.76
CA ARG A 62 1.14 12.63 15.19
C ARG A 62 2.47 12.99 14.51
N LYS A 63 3.57 12.38 14.95
CA LYS A 63 4.93 12.64 14.41
C LYS A 63 5.12 12.13 12.98
N PHE A 64 4.30 11.18 12.56
CA PHE A 64 4.33 10.60 11.22
C PHE A 64 2.93 10.69 10.65
N PRO A 65 2.55 11.80 10.02
CA PRO A 65 1.27 11.86 9.33
C PRO A 65 1.42 11.36 7.88
N VAL A 66 0.32 10.99 7.24
CA VAL A 66 0.29 10.42 5.88
C VAL A 66 -0.52 11.29 4.94
N GLY A 67 0.04 11.60 3.78
CA GLY A 67 -0.71 12.21 2.69
C GLY A 67 -1.55 11.16 1.95
N TYR A 68 -2.88 11.28 2.02
CA TYR A 68 -3.80 10.29 1.44
C TYR A 68 -4.36 10.72 0.07
N PRO A 69 -4.38 9.82 -0.93
CA PRO A 69 -5.14 10.06 -2.16
C PRO A 69 -6.61 10.35 -1.85
N GLU A 70 -7.25 11.18 -2.67
CA GLU A 70 -8.58 11.73 -2.40
C GLU A 70 -9.63 10.65 -2.07
N VAL A 71 -9.63 9.58 -2.86
CA VAL A 71 -10.55 8.45 -2.76
C VAL A 71 -10.41 7.62 -1.48
N PHE A 72 -9.30 7.76 -0.74
CA PHE A 72 -9.09 7.01 0.50
C PHE A 72 -9.47 7.84 1.75
N PRO A 73 -10.23 7.25 2.69
CA PRO A 73 -10.73 7.95 3.86
C PRO A 73 -9.64 8.28 4.91
N GLY A 74 -8.65 7.41 5.09
CA GLY A 74 -7.58 7.55 6.10
C GLY A 74 -7.29 6.21 6.82
N GLY A 75 -6.42 6.22 7.85
CA GLY A 75 -6.15 5.04 8.69
C GLY A 75 -5.34 3.92 8.03
N GLY A 76 -4.75 4.19 6.87
CA GLY A 76 -3.87 3.27 6.14
C GLY A 76 -2.44 3.17 6.71
N GLY A 77 -1.59 2.41 6.03
CA GLY A 77 -0.15 2.33 6.33
C GLY A 77 0.63 3.57 5.85
N TYR A 78 1.89 3.65 6.28
CA TYR A 78 2.86 4.65 5.83
C TYR A 78 3.63 4.21 4.60
N GLY A 79 4.05 2.95 4.60
CA GLY A 79 4.97 2.35 3.65
C GLY A 79 4.29 1.22 2.87
N PHE A 80 4.60 1.16 1.59
CA PHE A 80 4.01 0.24 0.65
C PHE A 80 5.11 -0.41 -0.20
N TRP A 81 5.05 -1.74 -0.35
CA TRP A 81 5.85 -2.42 -1.36
C TRP A 81 5.41 -1.96 -2.75
N SER A 82 6.37 -1.80 -3.65
CA SER A 82 6.11 -1.68 -5.08
C SER A 82 6.42 -3.00 -5.78
N ASN A 83 5.89 -3.21 -6.98
CA ASN A 83 6.26 -4.36 -7.81
C ASN A 83 7.65 -4.23 -8.46
N GLU A 84 8.40 -3.17 -8.16
CA GLU A 84 9.72 -2.92 -8.73
C GLU A 84 10.85 -3.49 -7.85
N GLN A 85 11.91 -3.97 -8.51
CA GLN A 85 13.14 -4.45 -7.89
C GLN A 85 14.37 -3.75 -8.50
N VAL A 86 15.50 -3.82 -7.79
CA VAL A 86 16.82 -3.35 -8.21
C VAL A 86 17.81 -4.51 -8.07
N GLY A 87 18.09 -5.16 -9.20
CA GLY A 87 18.75 -6.47 -9.19
C GLY A 87 17.91 -7.53 -8.49
N ASP A 88 18.53 -8.65 -8.11
CA ASP A 88 17.80 -9.85 -7.70
C ASP A 88 17.45 -9.92 -6.21
N LYS A 89 17.92 -8.94 -5.41
CA LYS A 89 17.84 -8.99 -3.94
C LYS A 89 17.37 -7.69 -3.29
N ASN A 90 16.92 -6.71 -4.07
CA ASN A 90 16.45 -5.44 -3.52
C ASN A 90 15.09 -5.08 -4.10
N ALA A 91 14.07 -5.01 -3.27
CA ALA A 91 12.76 -4.50 -3.66
C ALA A 91 12.65 -3.00 -3.37
N LYS A 92 11.91 -2.28 -4.22
CA LYS A 92 11.58 -0.88 -3.97
C LYS A 92 10.30 -0.78 -3.13
N TYR A 93 10.28 0.21 -2.24
CA TYR A 93 9.11 0.59 -1.45
C TYR A 93 8.89 2.11 -1.52
N VAL A 94 7.68 2.55 -1.19
CA VAL A 94 7.29 3.96 -1.16
C VAL A 94 6.70 4.31 0.19
N PHE A 95 7.06 5.48 0.73
CA PHE A 95 6.41 6.06 1.89
C PHE A 95 5.57 7.28 1.50
N PHE A 96 4.35 7.34 2.02
CA PHE A 96 3.50 8.53 1.94
C PHE A 96 3.73 9.39 3.18
N CYS A 97 4.89 10.04 3.27
CA CYS A 97 5.20 10.95 4.38
C CYS A 97 4.48 12.29 4.18
N GLY A 98 3.46 12.56 5.01
CA GLY A 98 2.78 13.86 5.04
C GLY A 98 3.67 14.99 5.56
N ARG A 99 3.24 16.24 5.36
CA ARG A 99 3.89 17.41 5.96
C ARG A 99 3.32 17.64 7.37
N ILE A 100 4.21 17.93 8.33
CA ILE A 100 3.84 18.34 9.69
C ILE A 100 3.32 19.78 9.67
#